data_AF-A0A0A2J853-F1
#
_entry.id   AF-A0A0A2J853-F1
#
_cell.length_a   1.000
_cell.length_b   1.000
_cell.length_c   1.000
_cell.angle_alpha   90.00
_cell.angle_beta   90.00
_cell.angle_gamma   90.00
#
_symmetry.space_group_name_H-M   'P 1'
#
loop_
_entity.id
_entity.type
_entity.pdbx_description
1 polymer ?
#
loop_
_entity_poly.entity_id
_entity_poly.type
_entity_poly.pdbx_seq_one_letter_code
_entity_poly.pdbx_strand_id
1 'polypeptide(L)'
;MASQNAQLPGFSLPLNFAPRRMFPSALQYEDLDMDIGRINVHQDVVMMRIINAFTEMPDWHSKIYESDDGALKELLRQTAGGEDVTPKMTSWIIKELQWKAENLLKTGYTFFLDPGVFKSDSMITASTTKALKEASRSLGPARGNSPPESKKMIFNPVEPSICPVIYGRTLTLPDQTIGVDDCVDKGQGVLLPIPLEEQAYDQLDNQTFDPAYDQAFYTSWLGRSKKVKPFSRRFQWLPCDVALGEDETCHITSYINNIPPWENRGLYETI
;
A
#
# COMPACT_ATOMS: atom_id res chain seq x y z
N MET A 1 24.44 -25.15 4.99
CA MET A 1 24.08 -24.54 3.69
C MET A 1 24.47 -23.08 3.79
N ALA A 2 25.23 -22.53 2.85
CA ALA A 2 25.65 -21.14 2.91
C ALA A 2 24.42 -20.23 2.78
N SER A 3 24.15 -19.44 3.83
CA SER A 3 23.14 -18.37 3.80
C SER A 3 23.47 -17.46 2.62
N GLN A 4 22.58 -17.36 1.63
CA GLN A 4 22.74 -16.35 0.59
C GLN A 4 22.60 -14.99 1.27
N ASN A 5 23.64 -14.16 1.20
CA ASN A 5 23.58 -12.79 1.71
C ASN A 5 22.34 -12.09 1.15
N ALA A 6 21.50 -11.55 2.03
CA ALA A 6 20.23 -10.92 1.65
C ALA A 6 20.49 -9.78 0.66
N GLN A 7 19.91 -9.89 -0.54
CA GLN A 7 20.06 -8.91 -1.61
C GLN A 7 18.98 -7.83 -1.51
N LEU A 8 19.24 -6.77 -0.73
CA LEU A 8 18.25 -5.72 -0.43
C LEU A 8 18.73 -4.32 -0.86
N PRO A 9 17.87 -3.50 -1.52
CA PRO A 9 18.17 -2.10 -1.83
C PRO A 9 18.52 -1.29 -0.59
N GLY A 10 19.64 -0.57 -0.65
CA GLY A 10 20.14 0.23 0.47
C GLY A 10 20.96 -0.57 1.50
N PHE A 11 21.05 -1.89 1.34
CA PHE A 11 21.89 -2.75 2.18
C PHE A 11 23.07 -3.33 1.39
N SER A 12 22.84 -4.38 0.62
CA SER A 12 23.83 -5.04 -0.22
C SER A 12 23.72 -4.62 -1.69
N LEU A 13 22.58 -4.03 -2.06
CA LEU A 13 22.32 -3.48 -3.38
C LEU A 13 22.27 -1.94 -3.31
N PRO A 14 22.51 -1.23 -4.42
CA PRO A 14 22.29 0.21 -4.49
C PRO A 14 20.89 0.60 -4.02
N LEU A 15 20.76 1.78 -3.39
CA LEU A 15 19.47 2.27 -2.90
C LEU A 15 18.41 2.40 -4.00
N ASN A 16 18.83 2.79 -5.21
CA ASN A 16 17.99 2.88 -6.41
C ASN A 16 17.92 1.58 -7.21
N PHE A 17 18.25 0.43 -6.62
CA PHE A 17 18.13 -0.85 -7.32
C PHE A 17 16.66 -1.17 -7.61
N ALA A 18 16.34 -1.38 -8.89
CA ALA A 18 15.02 -1.76 -9.37
C ALA A 18 15.13 -3.04 -10.22
N PRO A 19 14.58 -4.18 -9.78
CA PRO A 19 14.50 -5.37 -10.63
C PRO A 19 13.50 -5.18 -11.79
N ARG A 20 13.82 -5.74 -12.96
CA ARG A 20 13.14 -5.54 -14.26
C ARG A 20 11.66 -5.98 -14.35
N ARG A 21 11.07 -6.57 -13.31
CA ARG A 21 9.72 -7.16 -13.34
C ARG A 21 9.01 -6.99 -11.99
N MET A 22 8.81 -5.76 -11.57
CA MET A 22 8.00 -5.45 -10.39
C MET A 22 6.64 -4.89 -10.80
N PHE A 23 5.73 -4.84 -9.81
CA PHE A 23 4.57 -3.96 -9.89
C PHE A 23 5.02 -2.50 -10.04
N PRO A 24 4.21 -1.66 -10.70
CA PRO A 24 4.50 -0.25 -10.83
C PRO A 24 4.76 0.41 -9.47
N SER A 25 5.81 1.22 -9.39
CA SER A 25 6.26 1.88 -8.17
C SER A 25 6.30 3.40 -8.34
N ALA A 26 5.73 4.13 -7.39
CA ALA A 26 5.79 5.59 -7.39
C ALA A 26 7.22 6.15 -7.19
N LEU A 27 8.18 5.27 -6.88
CA LEU A 27 9.60 5.61 -6.76
C LEU A 27 10.36 5.50 -8.09
N GLN A 28 9.76 4.88 -9.12
CA GLN A 28 10.33 4.75 -10.47
C GLN A 28 9.62 5.70 -11.43
N TYR A 29 10.39 6.52 -12.14
CA TYR A 29 9.82 7.52 -13.02
C TYR A 29 9.08 6.92 -14.22
N GLU A 30 9.56 5.79 -14.74
CA GLU A 30 8.92 5.08 -15.87
C GLU A 30 7.49 4.63 -15.52
N ASP A 31 7.28 4.17 -14.29
CA ASP A 31 5.97 3.72 -13.78
C ASP A 31 5.01 4.88 -13.51
N LEU A 32 5.55 6.07 -13.21
CA LEU A 32 4.75 7.29 -13.03
C LEU A 32 4.06 7.72 -14.32
N ASP A 33 4.57 7.35 -15.48
CA ASP A 33 3.99 7.77 -16.77
C ASP A 33 2.98 6.75 -17.30
N MET A 34 3.24 5.46 -17.08
CA MET A 34 2.39 4.40 -17.63
C MET A 34 1.21 4.00 -16.75
N ASP A 35 1.42 3.87 -15.43
CA ASP A 35 0.44 3.22 -14.54
C ASP A 35 -0.02 4.09 -13.37
N ILE A 36 0.83 5.00 -12.87
CA ILE A 36 0.55 5.81 -11.67
C ILE A 36 0.15 7.26 -12.03
N GLY A 37 0.45 7.71 -13.24
CA GLY A 37 0.24 9.08 -13.72
C GLY A 37 -1.19 9.43 -14.11
N ARG A 38 -2.17 8.57 -13.80
CA ARG A 38 -3.57 8.81 -14.15
C ARG A 38 -4.06 10.10 -13.49
N ILE A 39 -4.13 11.18 -14.28
CA ILE A 39 -4.75 12.44 -13.88
C ILE A 39 -6.25 12.21 -13.82
N ASN A 40 -6.77 12.03 -12.62
CA ASN A 40 -8.21 12.00 -12.38
C ASN A 40 -8.71 13.45 -12.26
N VAL A 41 -9.67 13.83 -13.10
CA VAL A 41 -10.29 15.16 -12.97
C VAL A 41 -11.15 15.21 -11.71
N HIS A 42 -11.46 16.41 -11.20
CA HIS A 42 -12.30 16.59 -10.00
C HIS A 42 -13.59 15.76 -10.07
N GLN A 43 -14.23 15.72 -11.24
CA GLN A 43 -15.45 14.94 -11.48
C GLN A 43 -15.25 13.44 -11.27
N ASP A 44 -14.13 12.86 -11.72
CA ASP A 44 -13.82 11.44 -11.52
C ASP A 44 -13.60 11.15 -10.04
N VAL A 45 -12.88 12.02 -9.33
CA VAL A 45 -12.65 11.90 -7.88
C VAL A 45 -13.97 11.95 -7.11
N VAL A 46 -14.88 12.85 -7.47
CA VAL A 46 -16.22 12.95 -6.88
C VAL A 46 -17.02 11.67 -7.15
N MET A 47 -17.04 11.18 -8.40
CA MET A 47 -17.73 9.94 -8.76
C MET A 47 -17.17 8.73 -7.99
N MET A 48 -15.85 8.59 -7.88
CA MET A 48 -15.21 7.52 -7.12
C MET A 48 -15.55 7.58 -5.63
N ARG A 49 -15.60 8.78 -5.03
CA ARG A 49 -16.02 8.96 -3.62
C ARG A 49 -17.47 8.54 -3.40
N ILE A 50 -18.36 8.90 -4.32
CA ILE A 50 -19.77 8.50 -4.26
C ILE A 50 -19.90 6.99 -4.36
N ILE A 51 -19.21 6.36 -5.33
CA ILE A 51 -19.18 4.90 -5.47
C ILE A 51 -18.60 4.26 -4.21
N ASN A 52 -17.56 4.83 -3.59
CA ASN A 52 -17.01 4.33 -2.33
C ASN A 52 -18.07 4.26 -1.25
N ALA A 53 -18.67 5.41 -0.95
CA ALA A 53 -19.61 5.53 0.15
C ALA A 53 -20.89 4.73 -0.11
N PHE A 54 -21.31 4.60 -1.36
CA PHE A 54 -22.43 3.72 -1.72
C PHE A 54 -22.10 2.24 -1.49
N THR A 55 -20.91 1.78 -1.89
CA THR A 55 -20.47 0.39 -1.72
C THR A 55 -20.14 0.01 -0.26
N GLU A 56 -20.01 0.98 0.65
CA GLU A 56 -19.94 0.74 2.10
C GLU A 56 -21.32 0.48 2.74
N MET A 57 -22.41 0.74 2.02
CA MET A 57 -23.75 0.48 2.55
C MET A 57 -24.02 -1.02 2.61
N PRO A 58 -24.73 -1.50 3.65
CA PRO A 58 -25.17 -2.89 3.69
C PRO A 58 -26.09 -3.17 2.50
N ASP A 59 -25.91 -4.34 1.89
CA ASP A 59 -26.72 -4.84 0.78
C ASP A 59 -26.80 -3.89 -0.43
N TRP A 60 -25.75 -3.09 -0.65
CA TRP A 60 -25.70 -2.08 -1.71
C TRP A 60 -25.96 -2.66 -3.11
N HIS A 61 -25.50 -3.90 -3.35
CA HIS A 61 -25.64 -4.60 -4.63
C HIS A 61 -27.11 -4.88 -4.97
N SER A 62 -27.96 -5.15 -3.97
CA SER A 62 -29.41 -5.32 -4.14
C SER A 62 -30.13 -3.97 -4.27
N LYS A 63 -29.72 -2.98 -3.46
CA LYS A 63 -30.33 -1.63 -3.45
C LYS A 63 -30.33 -0.94 -4.81
N ILE A 64 -29.34 -1.23 -5.66
CA ILE A 64 -29.24 -0.66 -7.02
C ILE A 64 -30.40 -1.10 -7.91
N TYR A 65 -30.92 -2.32 -7.72
CA TYR A 65 -31.98 -2.89 -8.55
C TYR A 65 -33.37 -2.76 -7.92
N GLU A 66 -33.45 -2.72 -6.59
CA GLU A 66 -34.72 -2.63 -5.85
C GLU A 66 -35.23 -1.19 -5.71
N SER A 67 -34.33 -0.20 -5.72
CA SER A 67 -34.72 1.21 -5.61
C SER A 67 -35.27 1.74 -6.92
N ASP A 68 -36.33 2.55 -6.86
CA ASP A 68 -36.73 3.34 -8.03
C ASP A 68 -35.62 4.33 -8.43
N ASP A 69 -35.60 4.73 -9.70
CA ASP A 69 -34.56 5.60 -10.27
C ASP A 69 -34.49 6.98 -9.57
N GLY A 70 -35.62 7.46 -9.00
CA GLY A 70 -35.66 8.72 -8.25
C GLY A 70 -35.00 8.60 -6.87
N ALA A 71 -35.30 7.54 -6.14
CA ALA A 71 -34.73 7.23 -4.84
C ALA A 71 -33.22 6.99 -4.94
N LEU A 72 -32.77 6.28 -5.98
CA LEU A 72 -31.34 6.04 -6.22
C LEU A 72 -30.60 7.35 -6.49
N LYS A 73 -31.17 8.25 -7.30
CA LYS A 73 -30.58 9.57 -7.59
C LYS A 73 -30.48 10.44 -6.35
N GLU A 74 -31.51 10.44 -5.51
CA GLU A 74 -31.50 11.20 -4.26
C GLU A 74 -30.46 10.63 -3.27
N LEU A 75 -30.35 9.31 -3.17
CA LEU A 75 -29.33 8.66 -2.33
C LEU A 75 -27.91 9.00 -2.81
N LEU A 76 -27.66 8.99 -4.13
CA LEU A 76 -26.39 9.41 -4.71
C LEU A 76 -26.09 10.88 -4.42
N ARG A 77 -27.11 11.74 -4.45
CA ARG A 77 -26.97 13.18 -4.13
C ARG A 77 -26.64 13.41 -2.65
N GLN A 78 -27.26 12.65 -1.74
CA GLN A 78 -26.91 12.68 -0.32
C GLN A 78 -25.46 12.23 -0.11
N THR A 79 -25.05 11.18 -0.81
CA THR A 79 -23.68 10.65 -0.78
C THR A 79 -22.65 11.65 -1.33
N ALA A 80 -23.05 12.48 -2.30
CA ALA A 80 -22.19 13.51 -2.88
C ALA A 80 -21.86 14.67 -1.93
N GLY A 81 -22.57 14.82 -0.80
CA GLY A 81 -22.20 15.77 0.26
C GLY A 81 -22.16 17.24 -0.18
N GLY A 82 -22.92 17.62 -1.21
CA GLY A 82 -22.97 18.99 -1.75
C GLY A 82 -22.06 19.26 -2.95
N GLU A 83 -21.33 18.26 -3.45
CA GLU A 83 -20.60 18.34 -4.72
C GLU A 83 -21.57 18.44 -5.92
N ASP A 84 -21.14 19.13 -6.98
CA ASP A 84 -21.93 19.25 -8.21
C ASP A 84 -21.87 17.94 -9.03
N VAL A 85 -22.96 17.18 -8.99
CA VAL A 85 -23.09 15.90 -9.71
C VAL A 85 -24.07 16.09 -10.86
N THR A 86 -23.53 16.14 -12.08
CA THR A 86 -24.36 16.26 -13.28
C THR A 86 -25.17 14.99 -13.53
N PRO A 87 -26.33 15.09 -14.23
CA PRO A 87 -27.12 13.91 -14.60
C PRO A 87 -26.33 12.84 -15.38
N LYS A 88 -25.31 13.26 -16.15
CA LYS A 88 -24.42 12.35 -16.87
C LYS A 88 -23.51 11.59 -15.92
N MET A 89 -22.93 12.28 -14.92
CA MET A 89 -22.14 11.63 -13.86
C MET A 89 -22.99 10.61 -13.10
N THR A 90 -24.22 10.98 -12.70
CA THR A 90 -25.15 10.06 -12.04
C THR A 90 -25.41 8.81 -12.87
N SER A 91 -25.67 8.98 -14.17
CA SER A 91 -25.91 7.86 -15.08
C SER A 91 -24.71 6.91 -15.18
N TRP A 92 -23.48 7.45 -15.18
CA TRP A 92 -22.26 6.65 -15.18
C TRP A 92 -21.99 5.98 -13.84
N ILE A 93 -22.21 6.67 -12.72
CA ILE A 93 -22.10 6.09 -11.38
C ILE A 93 -23.03 4.87 -11.26
N ILE A 94 -24.28 4.99 -11.70
CA ILE A 94 -25.25 3.89 -11.66
C ILE A 94 -24.77 2.69 -12.50
N LYS A 95 -24.30 2.95 -13.74
CA LYS A 95 -23.77 1.87 -14.60
C LYS A 95 -22.55 1.17 -14.00
N GLU A 96 -21.62 1.93 -13.44
CA GLU A 96 -20.43 1.40 -12.77
C GLU A 96 -20.83 0.55 -11.54
N LEU A 97 -21.76 1.05 -10.73
CA LEU A 97 -22.30 0.34 -9.58
C LEU A 97 -22.99 -0.97 -9.98
N GLN A 98 -23.80 -0.97 -11.05
CA GLN A 98 -24.42 -2.19 -11.60
C GLN A 98 -23.36 -3.20 -12.04
N TRP A 99 -22.34 -2.75 -12.79
CA TRP A 99 -21.24 -3.62 -13.23
C TRP A 99 -20.45 -4.20 -12.03
N LYS A 100 -20.16 -3.40 -11.02
CA LYS A 100 -19.51 -3.86 -9.78
C LYS A 100 -20.38 -4.85 -9.01
N ALA A 101 -21.69 -4.63 -8.94
CA ALA A 101 -22.64 -5.52 -8.28
C ALA A 101 -22.69 -6.89 -9.00
N GLU A 102 -22.74 -6.90 -10.33
CA GLU A 102 -22.67 -8.13 -11.11
C GLU A 102 -21.37 -8.91 -10.87
N ASN A 103 -20.23 -8.22 -10.79
CA ASN A 103 -18.95 -8.87 -10.50
C ASN A 103 -18.94 -9.44 -9.08
N LEU A 104 -19.39 -8.69 -8.09
CA LEU A 104 -19.50 -9.17 -6.71
C LEU A 104 -20.34 -10.45 -6.62
N LEU A 105 -21.46 -10.52 -7.35
CA LEU A 105 -22.33 -11.70 -7.38
C LEU A 105 -21.69 -12.88 -8.11
N LYS A 106 -20.87 -12.65 -9.14
CA LYS A 106 -20.21 -13.70 -9.94
C LYS A 106 -18.96 -14.27 -9.26
N THR A 107 -18.14 -13.42 -8.64
CA THR A 107 -16.81 -13.80 -8.13
C THR A 107 -16.70 -13.77 -6.60
N GLY A 108 -17.66 -13.16 -5.90
CA GLY A 108 -17.60 -12.94 -4.45
C GLY A 108 -16.78 -11.71 -4.04
N TYR A 109 -16.26 -10.93 -4.99
CA TYR A 109 -15.54 -9.69 -4.72
C TYR A 109 -15.71 -8.68 -5.87
N THR A 110 -15.45 -7.40 -5.62
CA THR A 110 -15.39 -6.38 -6.69
C THR A 110 -14.15 -5.51 -6.57
N PHE A 111 -13.62 -5.09 -7.71
CA PHE A 111 -12.58 -4.07 -7.76
C PHE A 111 -13.18 -2.71 -7.41
N PHE A 112 -12.49 -1.94 -6.57
CA PHE A 112 -12.93 -0.62 -6.11
C PHE A 112 -12.03 0.50 -6.63
N LEU A 113 -10.74 0.51 -6.27
CA LEU A 113 -9.74 1.43 -6.81
C LEU A 113 -8.74 0.65 -7.65
N ASP A 114 -8.59 1.09 -8.89
CA ASP A 114 -7.64 0.55 -9.85
C ASP A 114 -6.27 1.26 -9.71
N PRO A 115 -5.13 0.53 -9.69
CA PRO A 115 -5.01 -0.93 -9.60
C PRO A 115 -4.90 -1.42 -8.14
N GLY A 116 -5.69 -2.44 -7.79
CA GLY A 116 -5.36 -3.33 -6.68
C GLY A 116 -6.19 -3.25 -5.39
N VAL A 117 -7.26 -2.44 -5.33
CA VAL A 117 -8.15 -2.45 -4.15
C VAL A 117 -9.41 -3.26 -4.44
N PHE A 118 -9.62 -4.30 -3.65
CA PHE A 118 -10.78 -5.19 -3.74
C PHE A 118 -11.69 -5.02 -2.52
N LYS A 119 -12.99 -5.21 -2.73
CA LYS A 119 -13.99 -5.30 -1.66
C LYS A 119 -14.70 -6.65 -1.71
N SER A 120 -14.82 -7.30 -0.56
CA SER A 120 -15.57 -8.54 -0.39
C SER A 120 -16.00 -8.68 1.07
N ASP A 121 -17.26 -9.07 1.27
CA ASP A 121 -17.80 -9.37 2.60
C ASP A 121 -17.54 -10.81 3.04
N SER A 122 -17.04 -11.67 2.14
CA SER A 122 -16.91 -13.11 2.35
C SER A 122 -15.49 -13.66 2.28
N MET A 123 -14.52 -12.89 1.73
CA MET A 123 -13.15 -13.36 1.58
C MET A 123 -12.44 -13.62 2.92
N ILE A 124 -12.77 -12.87 3.96
CA ILE A 124 -12.20 -13.06 5.29
C ILE A 124 -13.22 -13.76 6.19
N THR A 125 -12.88 -14.93 6.70
CA THR A 125 -13.79 -15.69 7.58
C THR A 125 -14.05 -14.96 8.89
N ALA A 126 -15.23 -15.19 9.49
CA ALA A 126 -15.56 -14.63 10.80
C ALA A 126 -14.58 -15.09 11.90
N SER A 127 -14.06 -16.32 11.81
CA SER A 127 -13.02 -16.84 12.70
C SER A 127 -11.71 -16.07 12.56
N THR A 128 -11.23 -15.83 11.33
CA THR A 128 -10.02 -15.04 11.07
C THR A 128 -10.18 -13.61 11.58
N THR A 129 -11.33 -12.99 11.31
CA THR A 129 -11.63 -11.63 11.81
C THR A 129 -11.65 -11.57 13.34
N LYS A 130 -12.22 -12.58 14.00
CA LYS A 130 -12.24 -12.67 15.46
C LYS A 130 -10.83 -12.87 16.02
N ALA A 131 -10.06 -13.80 15.47
CA ALA A 131 -8.68 -14.06 15.85
C ALA A 131 -7.82 -12.79 15.71
N LEU A 132 -7.95 -12.07 14.59
CA LEU A 132 -7.20 -10.84 14.34
C LEU A 132 -7.58 -9.73 15.32
N LYS A 133 -8.89 -9.57 15.62
CA LYS A 133 -9.36 -8.64 16.64
C LYS A 133 -8.84 -8.99 18.03
N GLU A 134 -8.76 -10.27 18.37
CA GLU A 134 -8.25 -10.74 19.66
C GLU A 134 -6.74 -10.52 19.77
N ALA A 135 -5.98 -10.90 18.75
CA ALA A 135 -4.53 -10.72 18.68
C ALA A 135 -4.12 -9.23 18.65
N SER A 136 -4.92 -8.36 18.03
CA SER A 136 -4.64 -6.92 17.96
C SER A 136 -4.92 -6.18 19.28
N ARG A 137 -5.67 -6.77 20.24
CA ARG A 137 -5.95 -6.11 21.54
C ARG A 137 -4.70 -5.90 22.39
N SER A 138 -3.68 -6.75 22.23
CA SER A 138 -2.41 -6.60 22.95
C SER A 138 -1.55 -5.45 22.39
N LEU A 139 -1.86 -4.96 21.19
CA LEU A 139 -1.14 -3.86 20.55
C LEU A 139 -1.54 -2.51 21.18
N GLY A 140 -0.92 -2.19 22.32
CA GLY A 140 -1.00 -0.88 22.95
C GLY A 140 -0.10 0.17 22.27
N PRO A 141 -0.22 1.46 22.65
CA PRO A 141 0.71 2.50 22.22
C PRO A 141 2.15 2.13 22.58
N ALA A 142 3.02 2.04 21.57
CA ALA A 142 4.43 1.74 21.76
C ALA A 142 5.09 2.81 22.67
N ARG A 143 5.87 2.34 23.64
CA ARG A 143 6.78 3.08 24.54
C ARG A 143 6.84 4.61 24.28
N GLY A 144 5.95 5.37 24.92
CA GLY A 144 6.03 6.84 24.98
C GLY A 144 5.32 7.62 23.86
N ASN A 145 4.70 6.96 22.88
CA ASN A 145 3.91 7.61 21.83
C ASN A 145 2.41 7.64 22.13
N SER A 146 2.03 7.77 23.41
CA SER A 146 0.64 8.07 23.76
C SER A 146 0.35 9.51 23.33
N PRO A 147 -0.61 9.75 22.41
CA PRO A 147 -1.06 11.10 22.14
C PRO A 147 -1.65 11.70 23.43
N PRO A 148 -1.48 13.00 23.71
CA PRO A 148 -2.21 13.63 24.81
C PRO A 148 -3.72 13.39 24.63
N GLU A 149 -4.44 13.13 25.73
CA GLU A 149 -5.90 12.81 25.74
C GLU A 149 -6.76 13.80 24.94
N SER A 150 -6.26 15.02 24.72
CA SER A 150 -6.91 16.07 23.93
C SER A 150 -6.91 15.85 22.42
N LYS A 151 -6.12 14.91 21.88
CA LYS A 151 -6.16 14.51 20.48
C LYS A 151 -6.65 13.07 20.39
N LYS A 152 -7.86 12.88 19.88
CA LYS A 152 -8.35 11.59 19.35
C LYS A 152 -7.51 11.21 18.12
N MET A 153 -6.25 10.86 18.34
CA MET A 153 -5.37 10.37 17.29
C MET A 153 -5.45 8.85 17.28
N ILE A 154 -5.85 8.29 16.15
CA ILE A 154 -5.85 6.84 15.96
C ILE A 154 -4.38 6.41 16.02
N PHE A 155 -4.02 5.63 17.05
CA PHE A 155 -2.71 5.03 17.15
C PHE A 155 -2.62 3.87 16.14
N ASN A 156 -1.67 3.95 15.22
CA ASN A 156 -1.36 2.86 14.30
C ASN A 156 -0.20 2.04 14.89
N PRO A 157 -0.46 0.84 15.45
CA PRO A 157 0.60 0.01 16.03
C PRO A 157 1.57 -0.54 14.98
N VAL A 158 1.21 -0.56 13.69
CA VAL A 158 2.03 -1.13 12.61
C VAL A 158 2.64 -0.02 11.75
N GLU A 159 2.82 1.18 12.32
CA GLU A 159 3.33 2.32 11.58
C GLU A 159 4.83 2.15 11.24
N PRO A 160 5.21 2.00 9.94
CA PRO A 160 6.59 1.73 9.55
C PRO A 160 7.57 2.84 9.95
N SER A 161 7.06 4.04 10.24
CA SER A 161 7.82 5.19 10.71
C SER A 161 8.22 5.13 12.19
N ILE A 162 7.70 4.19 13.00
CA ILE A 162 8.04 4.09 14.44
C ILE A 162 9.48 3.56 14.62
N CYS A 163 9.83 2.50 13.89
CA CYS A 163 11.17 1.90 13.92
C CYS A 163 11.73 1.72 12.49
N PRO A 164 11.97 2.82 11.76
CA PRO A 164 12.55 2.76 10.43
C PRO A 164 14.04 2.43 10.53
N VAL A 165 14.60 1.95 9.43
CA VAL A 165 16.04 1.91 9.25
C VAL A 165 16.56 3.34 9.18
N ILE A 166 17.61 3.65 9.95
CA ILE A 166 18.29 4.95 9.92
C ILE A 166 19.73 4.70 9.47
N TYR A 167 20.04 5.18 8.28
CA TYR A 167 21.37 5.06 7.70
C TYR A 167 22.42 5.78 8.55
N GLY A 168 23.58 5.14 8.76
CA GLY A 168 24.63 5.62 9.65
C GLY A 168 24.33 5.44 11.15
N ARG A 169 23.23 4.77 11.50
CA ARG A 169 22.87 4.48 12.90
C ARG A 169 22.42 3.03 13.14
N THR A 170 21.64 2.46 12.23
CA THR A 170 21.13 1.09 12.35
C THR A 170 22.25 0.09 12.15
N LEU A 171 22.29 -0.94 13.01
CA LEU A 171 23.18 -2.09 12.87
C LEU A 171 22.45 -3.21 12.12
N THR A 172 23.18 -3.97 11.32
CA THR A 172 22.65 -5.03 10.45
C THR A 172 23.48 -6.30 10.55
N LEU A 173 22.88 -7.43 10.17
CA LEU A 173 23.56 -8.72 10.08
C LEU A 173 23.74 -9.08 8.60
N PRO A 174 24.95 -8.97 8.02
CA PRO A 174 25.19 -9.26 6.60
C PRO A 174 24.94 -10.70 6.17
N ASP A 175 25.14 -11.64 7.10
CA ASP A 175 25.16 -13.08 6.85
C ASP A 175 23.89 -13.80 7.35
N GLN A 176 22.98 -13.08 8.03
CA GLN A 176 21.85 -13.67 8.73
C GLN A 176 20.57 -12.84 8.55
N THR A 177 19.46 -13.54 8.37
CA THR A 177 18.11 -12.96 8.46
C THR A 177 17.57 -13.24 9.85
N ILE A 178 16.88 -12.27 10.43
CA ILE A 178 16.20 -12.43 11.71
C ILE A 178 14.73 -12.75 11.42
N GLY A 179 14.30 -13.96 11.77
CA GLY A 179 12.94 -14.43 11.65
C GLY A 179 12.08 -14.15 12.88
N VAL A 180 10.82 -14.60 12.81
CA VAL A 180 9.85 -14.52 13.91
C VAL A 180 10.35 -15.28 15.16
N ASP A 181 10.97 -16.44 14.99
CA ASP A 181 11.36 -17.33 16.09
C ASP A 181 12.73 -17.02 16.70
N ASP A 182 13.63 -16.32 15.99
CA ASP A 182 15.02 -16.06 16.40
C ASP A 182 15.35 -14.56 16.54
N CYS A 183 14.33 -13.75 16.82
CA CYS A 183 14.43 -12.30 17.01
C CYS A 183 15.08 -11.84 18.33
N VAL A 184 15.35 -12.74 19.26
CA VAL A 184 15.98 -12.45 20.56
C VAL A 184 17.49 -12.81 20.47
N ASP A 185 18.34 -12.00 21.10
CA ASP A 185 19.81 -12.21 21.25
C ASP A 185 20.74 -11.81 20.08
N LYS A 186 20.27 -11.00 19.12
CA LYS A 186 21.08 -10.54 17.97
C LYS A 186 21.61 -9.10 18.09
N GLY A 187 22.21 -8.75 19.24
CA GLY A 187 22.64 -7.38 19.57
C GLY A 187 23.95 -6.90 18.90
N GLN A 188 24.61 -7.74 18.12
CA GLN A 188 25.87 -7.40 17.44
C GLN A 188 25.62 -7.30 15.94
N GLY A 189 26.01 -6.19 15.32
CA GLY A 189 25.85 -6.02 13.88
C GLY A 189 26.82 -5.00 13.31
N VAL A 190 26.89 -4.95 11.99
CA VAL A 190 27.68 -3.99 11.24
C VAL A 190 26.85 -2.74 10.99
N LEU A 191 27.46 -1.58 11.19
CA LEU A 191 26.81 -0.29 10.92
C LEU A 191 26.43 -0.19 9.45
N LEU A 192 25.14 0.05 9.18
CA LEU A 192 24.65 0.31 7.84
C LEU A 192 25.14 1.69 7.37
N PRO A 193 25.98 1.77 6.32
CA PRO A 193 26.53 3.03 5.87
C PRO A 193 25.45 3.94 5.26
N ILE A 194 25.74 5.24 5.17
CA ILE A 194 24.89 6.17 4.43
C ILE A 194 25.04 5.88 2.93
N PRO A 195 23.94 5.60 2.18
CA PRO A 195 23.99 5.37 0.74
C PRO A 195 24.66 6.53 0.02
N LEU A 196 25.27 6.29 -1.13
CA LEU A 196 25.91 7.35 -1.92
C LEU A 196 24.87 8.34 -2.45
N GLU A 197 25.28 9.58 -2.72
CA GLU A 197 24.36 10.59 -3.26
C GLU A 197 23.82 10.18 -4.64
N GLU A 198 24.62 9.53 -5.47
CA GLU A 198 24.19 9.04 -6.79
C GLU A 198 23.05 8.00 -6.69
N GLN A 199 23.06 7.18 -5.63
CA GLN A 199 22.07 6.12 -5.42
C GLN A 199 20.72 6.64 -4.94
N ALA A 200 20.62 7.93 -4.62
CA ALA A 200 19.36 8.53 -4.22
C ALA A 200 18.52 9.01 -5.40
N TYR A 201 19.12 9.04 -6.59
CA TYR A 201 18.46 9.40 -7.84
C TYR A 201 17.92 8.15 -8.53
N ASP A 202 16.81 8.33 -9.24
CA ASP A 202 16.27 7.29 -10.09
C ASP A 202 17.26 6.93 -11.22
N GLN A 203 17.29 5.66 -11.64
CA GLN A 203 18.19 5.13 -12.67
C GLN A 203 17.70 5.49 -14.08
N LEU A 204 17.48 6.78 -14.35
CA LEU A 204 17.06 7.28 -15.67
C LEU A 204 18.20 7.32 -16.71
N ASP A 205 19.39 6.81 -16.40
CA ASP A 205 20.54 6.85 -17.29
C ASP A 205 20.72 5.53 -18.07
N ASN A 206 20.51 5.61 -19.39
CA ASN A 206 21.08 4.78 -20.46
C ASN A 206 20.31 3.55 -20.99
N GLN A 207 18.98 3.49 -20.94
CA GLN A 207 18.23 2.66 -21.88
C GLN A 207 17.56 3.53 -22.94
N THR A 208 17.77 3.11 -24.19
CA THR A 208 17.53 3.84 -25.43
C THR A 208 16.05 4.21 -25.54
N PHE A 209 15.71 5.48 -25.29
CA PHE A 209 14.41 6.03 -25.67
C PHE A 209 14.26 5.85 -27.19
N ASP A 210 13.22 5.14 -27.62
CA ASP A 210 12.84 5.05 -29.04
C ASP A 210 12.33 6.44 -29.47
N PRO A 211 13.04 7.14 -30.38
CA PRO A 211 12.66 8.48 -30.81
C PRO A 211 11.32 8.54 -31.59
N ALA A 212 10.70 7.40 -31.90
CA ALA A 212 9.43 7.34 -32.63
C ALA A 212 8.18 7.60 -31.76
N TYR A 213 8.27 7.45 -30.43
CA TYR A 213 7.13 7.64 -29.53
C TYR A 213 7.24 8.96 -28.76
N ASP A 214 6.85 10.01 -29.47
CA ASP A 214 6.34 11.30 -29.01
C ASP A 214 7.20 12.10 -28.01
N GLN A 215 7.86 13.14 -28.52
CA GLN A 215 8.69 14.06 -27.75
C GLN A 215 7.92 15.32 -27.28
N ALA A 216 6.65 15.48 -27.67
CA ALA A 216 5.95 16.76 -27.58
C ALA A 216 5.06 16.91 -26.34
N PHE A 217 4.46 15.84 -25.81
CA PHE A 217 3.71 15.89 -24.54
C PHE A 217 4.59 15.68 -23.30
N TYR A 218 5.63 14.85 -23.42
CA TYR A 218 6.46 14.35 -22.32
C TYR A 218 7.41 15.39 -21.70
N THR A 219 7.77 16.44 -22.43
CA THR A 219 8.81 17.40 -21.99
C THR A 219 8.26 18.67 -21.34
N SER A 220 6.95 18.90 -21.39
CA SER A 220 6.33 20.21 -21.12
C SER A 220 5.65 20.33 -19.75
N TRP A 221 4.89 19.31 -19.29
CA TRP A 221 4.02 19.49 -18.12
C TRP A 221 4.76 19.45 -16.76
N LEU A 222 5.92 18.79 -16.69
CA LEU A 222 6.78 18.80 -15.49
C LEU A 222 8.09 19.58 -15.65
N GLY A 223 8.28 20.27 -16.77
CA GLY A 223 9.38 21.21 -16.98
C GLY A 223 10.78 20.66 -16.69
N ARG A 224 11.44 20.10 -17.72
CA ARG A 224 12.91 19.93 -17.82
C ARG A 224 13.71 19.61 -16.54
N SER A 225 14.28 18.40 -16.53
CA SER A 225 15.69 18.19 -16.14
C SER A 225 16.06 18.44 -14.67
N LYS A 226 15.32 17.87 -13.72
CA LYS A 226 15.89 17.62 -12.40
C LYS A 226 15.96 16.12 -12.18
N LYS A 227 17.17 15.63 -11.91
CA LYS A 227 17.38 14.31 -11.32
C LYS A 227 16.45 14.23 -10.10
N VAL A 228 15.35 13.51 -10.23
CA VAL A 228 14.42 13.33 -9.11
C VAL A 228 15.16 12.47 -8.10
N LYS A 229 15.07 12.86 -6.83
CA LYS A 229 15.70 12.14 -5.71
C LYS A 229 14.59 11.44 -4.91
N PRO A 230 13.96 10.38 -5.46
CA PRO A 230 12.82 9.75 -4.80
C PRO A 230 13.25 8.97 -3.55
N PHE A 231 14.52 8.57 -3.44
CA PHE A 231 15.01 7.77 -2.33
C PHE A 231 15.65 8.63 -1.22
N SER A 232 15.22 8.38 0.02
CA SER A 232 15.82 8.99 1.21
C SER A 232 17.11 8.28 1.59
N ARG A 233 18.20 9.05 1.70
CA ARG A 233 19.49 8.55 2.25
C ARG A 233 19.53 8.55 3.78
N ARG A 234 18.46 9.01 4.43
CA ARG A 234 18.40 9.19 5.89
C ARG A 234 17.70 8.04 6.57
N PHE A 235 16.60 7.58 5.97
CA PHE A 235 15.78 6.53 6.54
C PHE A 235 15.08 5.74 5.44
N GLN A 236 14.75 4.49 5.75
CA GLN A 236 13.95 3.61 4.92
C GLN A 236 12.95 2.88 5.80
N TRP A 237 11.70 2.78 5.32
CA TRP A 237 10.72 1.90 5.95
C TRP A 237 11.12 0.46 5.72
N LEU A 238 11.15 -0.30 6.80
CA LEU A 238 11.38 -1.73 6.76
C LEU A 238 10.12 -2.38 7.33
N PRO A 239 9.16 -2.76 6.47
CA PRO A 239 8.07 -3.62 6.90
C PRO A 239 8.63 -5.01 7.27
N CYS A 240 7.76 -5.97 7.48
CA CYS A 240 8.15 -7.37 7.59
C CYS A 240 8.18 -8.05 6.22
N ASP A 241 8.97 -9.11 6.11
CA ASP A 241 9.04 -9.98 4.95
C ASP A 241 7.91 -11.00 5.02
N VAL A 242 7.37 -11.33 3.85
CA VAL A 242 6.23 -12.24 3.70
C VAL A 242 6.60 -13.30 2.68
N ALA A 243 6.32 -14.56 3.01
CA ALA A 243 6.49 -15.66 2.08
C ALA A 243 5.12 -16.20 1.65
N LEU A 244 5.04 -16.53 0.36
CA LEU A 244 3.95 -17.30 -0.20
C LEU A 244 4.35 -18.77 -0.15
N GLY A 245 3.63 -19.57 0.64
CA GLY A 245 3.79 -21.01 0.74
C GLY A 245 3.36 -21.74 -0.54
N GLU A 246 3.82 -22.97 -0.69
CA GLU A 246 3.41 -23.85 -1.81
C GLU A 246 1.92 -24.21 -1.78
N ASP A 247 1.28 -24.06 -0.62
CA ASP A 247 -0.14 -24.30 -0.34
C ASP A 247 -1.02 -23.06 -0.54
N GLU A 248 -0.54 -22.07 -1.29
CA GLU A 248 -1.20 -20.77 -1.51
C GLU A 248 -1.43 -19.96 -0.20
N THR A 249 -0.78 -20.36 0.89
CA THR A 249 -0.80 -19.59 2.14
C THR A 249 0.22 -18.45 2.09
N CYS A 250 -0.02 -17.45 2.91
CA CYS A 250 0.83 -16.28 3.06
C CYS A 250 1.19 -16.20 4.54
N HIS A 251 2.46 -16.02 4.88
CA HIS A 251 2.87 -15.85 6.27
C HIS A 251 4.03 -14.87 6.40
N ILE A 252 4.04 -14.14 7.51
CA ILE A 252 5.14 -13.27 7.87
C ILE A 252 6.35 -14.13 8.27
N THR A 253 7.51 -13.89 7.65
CA THR A 253 8.75 -14.67 7.88
C THR A 253 9.79 -13.93 8.71
N SER A 254 9.83 -12.61 8.62
CA SER A 254 10.60 -11.76 9.55
C SER A 254 9.67 -11.12 10.58
N TYR A 255 10.00 -9.96 11.15
CA TYR A 255 9.17 -9.35 12.17
C TYR A 255 8.96 -7.86 11.90
N ILE A 256 7.85 -7.34 12.41
CA ILE A 256 7.57 -5.91 12.40
C ILE A 256 8.44 -5.27 13.49
N ASN A 257 9.35 -4.38 13.10
CA ASN A 257 10.39 -3.84 13.99
C ASN A 257 9.88 -3.29 15.34
N ASN A 258 8.68 -2.72 15.37
CA ASN A 258 8.09 -2.14 16.57
C ASN A 258 7.07 -3.06 17.28
N ILE A 259 6.84 -4.28 16.79
CA ILE A 259 5.96 -5.29 17.40
C ILE A 259 6.76 -6.58 17.61
N PRO A 260 7.33 -6.80 18.80
CA PRO A 260 8.16 -7.98 19.04
C PRO A 260 7.36 -9.29 18.99
N PRO A 261 7.83 -10.32 18.24
CA PRO A 261 7.14 -11.62 18.14
C PRO A 261 6.91 -12.36 19.46
N TRP A 262 7.85 -12.31 20.41
CA TRP A 262 7.73 -13.06 21.68
C TRP A 262 6.56 -12.60 22.57
N GLU A 263 6.14 -11.33 22.43
CA GLU A 263 4.97 -10.77 23.12
C GLU A 263 3.69 -10.84 22.26
N ASN A 264 3.82 -10.97 20.93
CA ASN A 264 2.72 -10.83 19.98
C ASN A 264 2.58 -12.04 19.05
N ARG A 265 3.00 -13.24 19.48
CA ARG A 265 3.06 -14.44 18.64
C ARG A 265 1.72 -14.76 17.97
N GLY A 266 0.62 -14.65 18.73
CA GLY A 266 -0.72 -14.87 18.19
C GLY A 266 -1.12 -13.94 17.05
N LEU A 267 -0.52 -12.73 16.96
CA LEU A 267 -0.72 -11.83 15.82
C LEU A 267 -0.04 -12.38 14.57
N TYR A 268 1.23 -12.77 14.69
CA TYR A 268 2.02 -13.34 13.58
C TYR A 268 1.47 -14.68 13.09
N GLU A 269 0.87 -15.48 13.96
CA GLU A 269 0.21 -16.75 13.58
C GLU A 269 -1.17 -16.54 12.92
N THR A 270 -1.79 -15.38 13.12
CA THR A 270 -3.10 -15.06 12.54
C THR A 270 -3.01 -14.45 11.14
N ILE A 271 -1.90 -13.75 10.84
CA ILE A 271 -1.64 -13.05 9.57
C ILE A 271 -0.91 -13.98 8.60
#